data_AF-A0A4Q3V7Q3-F1
#
_entry.id   AF-A0A4Q3V7Q3-F1
#
_cell.length_a   1.000
_cell.length_b   1.000
_cell.length_c   1.000
_cell.angle_alpha   90.00
_cell.angle_beta   90.00
_cell.angle_gamma   90.00
#
_symmetry.space_group_name_H-M   'P 1'
#
loop_
_entity.id
_entity.type
_entity.pdbx_description
1 polymer ?
#
loop_
_entity_poly.entity_id
_entity_poly.type
_entity_poly.pdbx_seq_one_letter_code
_entity_poly.pdbx_strand_id
1 'polypeptide(L)'
;GMQRTKEDFGQTLGKWGVQGGPYIVLPFLGSTNPRDIFGKGGDVALNPLNYPEFESDDEIRLGIAVLGGINARAGAIEAINEVRNQIDPYTTVRRLYDRTRAQDIANAPIQPNQTEKLPESELDF
;
A
#
# COMPACT_ATOMS: atom_id res chain seq x y z
N GLY A 1 3.02 -7.11 -24.84
CA GLY A 1 2.34 -6.05 -24.07
C GLY A 1 3.22 -5.61 -22.93
N MET A 2 3.14 -4.34 -22.52
CA MET A 2 3.92 -3.83 -21.37
C MET A 2 3.34 -4.35 -20.05
N GLN A 3 4.20 -4.74 -19.11
CA GLN A 3 3.77 -5.10 -17.76
C GLN A 3 3.34 -3.83 -17.01
N ARG A 4 2.25 -3.92 -16.25
CA ARG A 4 1.76 -2.81 -15.43
C ARG A 4 2.57 -2.74 -14.14
N THR A 5 3.25 -1.63 -13.91
CA THR A 5 3.88 -1.29 -12.63
C THR A 5 3.06 -0.19 -11.94
N LYS A 6 3.07 -0.17 -10.60
CA LYS A 6 2.37 0.83 -9.80
C LYS A 6 3.38 1.54 -8.90
N GLU A 7 3.78 2.72 -9.32
CA GLU A 7 4.69 3.60 -8.58
C GLU A 7 3.91 4.70 -7.84
N ASP A 8 4.49 5.20 -6.76
CA ASP A 8 3.97 6.34 -6.00
C ASP A 8 5.10 7.23 -5.46
N PHE A 9 4.77 8.46 -5.06
CA PHE A 9 5.77 9.42 -4.60
C PHE A 9 6.50 8.95 -3.33
N GLY A 10 5.84 8.16 -2.47
CA GLY A 10 6.48 7.56 -1.30
C GLY A 10 7.59 6.55 -1.66
N GLN A 11 7.41 5.79 -2.75
CA GLN A 11 8.45 4.90 -3.28
C GLN A 11 9.64 5.71 -3.78
N THR A 12 9.36 6.82 -4.48
CA THR A 12 10.38 7.76 -4.94
C THR A 12 11.21 8.31 -3.77
N LEU A 13 10.55 8.78 -2.70
CA LEU A 13 11.22 9.24 -1.48
C LEU A 13 12.05 8.12 -0.83
N GLY A 14 11.50 6.90 -0.78
CA GLY A 14 12.22 5.72 -0.27
C GLY A 14 13.48 5.42 -1.07
N LYS A 15 13.43 5.55 -2.40
CA LYS A 15 14.59 5.36 -3.28
C LYS A 15 15.69 6.40 -3.03
N TRP A 16 15.29 7.60 -2.62
CA TRP A 16 16.18 8.72 -2.29
C TRP A 16 16.68 8.69 -0.83
N GLY A 17 16.42 7.60 -0.10
CA GLY A 17 16.94 7.38 1.25
C GLY A 17 16.09 7.97 2.36
N VAL A 18 14.89 8.49 2.05
CA VAL A 18 13.95 8.92 3.10
C VAL A 18 13.41 7.68 3.81
N GLN A 19 13.67 7.60 5.11
CA GLN A 19 13.18 6.52 5.95
C GLN A 19 11.65 6.59 6.12
N GLY A 20 11.00 5.44 6.23
CA GLY A 20 9.54 5.35 6.40
C GLY A 20 9.04 5.97 7.71
N GLY A 21 9.82 5.84 8.79
CA GLY A 21 9.40 6.20 10.15
C GLY A 21 8.58 5.08 10.82
N PRO A 22 7.86 5.38 11.92
CA PRO A 22 7.05 4.40 12.63
C PRO A 22 5.90 3.87 11.77
N TYR A 23 5.60 2.58 11.92
CA TYR A 23 4.44 1.94 11.33
C TYR A 23 3.16 2.33 12.08
N ILE A 24 2.13 2.76 11.34
CA ILE A 24 0.84 3.20 11.87
C ILE A 24 -0.27 2.61 11.02
N VAL A 25 -1.38 2.23 11.64
CA VAL A 25 -2.61 1.85 10.92
C VAL A 25 -3.62 2.98 11.06
N LEU A 26 -3.99 3.59 9.95
CA LEU A 26 -4.96 4.68 9.92
C LEU A 26 -6.36 4.17 9.55
N PRO A 27 -7.43 4.77 10.10
CA PRO A 27 -8.78 4.54 9.60
C PRO A 27 -8.86 4.82 8.09
N PHE A 28 -9.54 3.95 7.35
CA PHE A 28 -9.73 3.99 5.88
C PHE A 28 -8.48 3.79 5.02
N LEU A 29 -7.33 4.37 5.39
CA LEU A 29 -6.06 4.24 4.66
C LEU A 29 -5.35 2.91 4.93
N GLY A 30 -5.56 2.31 6.10
CA GLY A 30 -4.92 1.05 6.50
C GLY A 30 -3.46 1.22 6.94
N SER A 31 -2.66 0.20 6.70
CA SER A 31 -1.23 0.12 7.01
C SER A 31 -0.42 1.19 6.29
N THR A 32 0.31 2.03 7.04
CA THR A 32 1.09 3.12 6.47
C THR A 32 2.26 3.54 7.37
N ASN A 33 3.05 4.51 6.90
CA ASN A 33 4.12 5.18 7.64
C ASN A 33 4.14 6.67 7.26
N PRO A 34 4.77 7.56 8.07
CA PRO A 34 4.83 8.99 7.78
C PRO A 34 5.29 9.33 6.36
N ARG A 35 6.35 8.69 5.85
CA ARG A 35 6.84 8.95 4.47
C ARG A 35 5.78 8.66 3.42
N ASP A 36 5.06 7.55 3.56
CA ASP A 36 4.05 7.12 2.60
C ASP A 36 2.79 7.99 2.70
N ILE A 37 2.49 8.57 3.87
CA ILE A 37 1.43 9.59 4.03
C ILE A 37 1.80 10.85 3.24
N PHE A 38 3.02 11.36 3.40
CA PHE A 38 3.51 12.50 2.60
C PHE A 38 3.57 12.14 1.11
N GLY A 39 3.95 10.91 0.79
CA GLY A 39 3.88 10.32 -0.55
C GLY A 39 2.51 10.49 -1.18
N LYS A 40 1.47 9.98 -0.51
CA LYS A 40 0.08 10.09 -0.96
C LYS A 40 -0.38 11.55 -1.13
N GLY A 41 0.05 12.45 -0.25
CA GLY A 41 -0.23 13.89 -0.40
C GLY A 41 0.39 14.45 -1.69
N GLY A 42 1.62 14.07 -1.99
CA GLY A 42 2.29 14.39 -3.25
C GLY A 42 1.57 13.80 -4.46
N ASP A 43 1.15 12.53 -4.40
CA ASP A 43 0.41 11.88 -5.48
C ASP A 43 -0.93 12.59 -5.77
N VAL A 44 -1.65 13.01 -4.72
CA VAL A 44 -2.89 13.78 -4.87
C VAL A 44 -2.61 15.14 -5.50
N ALA A 45 -1.58 15.85 -5.05
CA ALA A 45 -1.21 17.14 -5.62
C ALA A 45 -0.77 17.02 -7.09
N LEU A 46 -0.12 15.93 -7.48
CA LEU A 46 0.40 15.74 -8.84
C LEU A 46 -0.59 15.01 -9.78
N ASN A 47 -1.77 14.61 -9.30
CA ASN A 47 -2.73 13.89 -10.11
C ASN A 47 -3.47 14.85 -11.06
N PRO A 48 -3.33 14.70 -12.40
CA PRO A 48 -3.97 15.57 -13.37
C PRO A 48 -5.51 15.50 -13.32
N LEU A 49 -6.09 14.43 -12.78
CA LEU A 49 -7.54 14.27 -12.62
C LEU A 49 -8.15 15.18 -11.54
N ASN A 50 -7.32 15.88 -10.76
CA ASN A 50 -7.79 16.80 -9.72
C ASN A 50 -7.97 18.26 -10.20
N TYR A 51 -7.48 18.59 -11.40
CA TYR A 51 -7.54 19.93 -11.97
C TYR A 51 -8.63 20.22 -13.02
N PRO A 52 -9.35 19.24 -13.62
CA PRO A 52 -10.38 19.57 -14.59
C PRO A 52 -11.63 20.13 -13.90
N GLU A 53 -12.12 21.27 -14.40
CA GLU A 53 -13.36 21.91 -13.97
C GLU A 53 -14.45 21.62 -15.02
N PHE A 54 -15.32 20.65 -14.73
CA PHE A 54 -16.52 20.34 -15.53
C PHE A 54 -17.74 20.30 -14.60
N GLU A 55 -18.95 20.41 -15.15
CA GLU A 55 -20.17 20.15 -14.36
C GLU A 55 -20.13 18.72 -13.79
N SER A 56 -20.49 18.56 -12.50
CA SER A 56 -20.46 17.29 -11.74
C SER A 56 -19.07 16.66 -11.51
N ASP A 57 -17.98 17.42 -11.60
CA ASP A 57 -16.64 16.94 -11.31
C ASP A 57 -16.50 16.33 -9.89
N ASP A 58 -17.11 16.94 -8.88
CA ASP A 58 -17.16 16.45 -7.49
C ASP A 58 -17.82 15.07 -7.37
N GLU A 59 -18.96 14.88 -8.02
CA GLU A 59 -19.73 13.63 -7.99
C GLU A 59 -18.94 12.50 -8.66
N ILE A 60 -18.27 12.80 -9.77
CA ILE A 60 -17.41 11.86 -10.49
C ILE A 60 -16.20 11.48 -9.63
N ARG A 61 -15.52 12.47 -9.02
CA ARG A 61 -14.37 12.21 -8.12
C ARG A 61 -14.77 11.32 -6.94
N LEU A 62 -15.88 11.64 -6.30
CA LEU A 62 -16.41 10.84 -5.19
C LEU A 62 -16.77 9.42 -5.66
N GLY A 63 -17.43 9.29 -6.80
CA GLY A 63 -17.78 8.00 -7.40
C GLY A 63 -16.54 7.13 -7.67
N ILE A 64 -15.49 7.71 -8.26
CA ILE A 64 -14.22 7.01 -8.49
C ILE A 64 -13.58 6.58 -7.17
N ALA A 65 -13.54 7.45 -6.16
CA ALA A 65 -12.97 7.14 -4.86
C ALA A 65 -13.72 5.99 -4.16
N VAL A 66 -15.06 6.02 -4.16
CA VAL A 66 -15.89 4.98 -3.56
C VAL A 66 -15.73 3.65 -4.29
N LEU A 67 -15.82 3.64 -5.63
CA LEU A 67 -15.63 2.42 -6.43
C LEU A 67 -14.22 1.85 -6.26
N GLY A 68 -13.21 2.71 -6.22
CA GLY A 68 -11.82 2.32 -5.94
C GLY A 68 -11.69 1.67 -4.57
N GLY A 69 -12.32 2.22 -3.53
CA GLY A 69 -12.34 1.66 -2.18
C GLY A 69 -13.05 0.30 -2.12
N ILE A 70 -14.20 0.16 -2.78
CA ILE A 70 -14.93 -1.12 -2.87
C ILE A 70 -14.06 -2.17 -3.57
N ASN A 71 -13.46 -1.83 -4.70
CA ASN A 71 -12.61 -2.75 -5.46
C ASN A 71 -11.37 -3.17 -4.66
N ALA A 72 -10.72 -2.24 -3.96
CA ALA A 72 -9.59 -2.53 -3.10
C ALA A 72 -9.97 -3.48 -1.96
N ARG A 73 -11.13 -3.26 -1.34
CA ARG A 73 -11.63 -4.14 -0.26
C ARG A 73 -12.02 -5.52 -0.78
N ALA A 74 -12.66 -5.60 -1.95
CA ALA A 74 -13.00 -6.87 -2.57
C ALA A 74 -11.74 -7.72 -2.83
N GLY A 75 -10.67 -7.11 -3.37
CA GLY A 75 -9.41 -7.80 -3.61
C GLY A 75 -8.63 -8.20 -2.33
N ALA A 76 -8.90 -7.55 -1.20
CA ALA A 76 -8.21 -7.81 0.07
C ALA A 76 -8.96 -8.78 1.00
N ILE A 77 -10.20 -9.15 0.69
CA ILE A 77 -11.08 -9.84 1.65
C ILE A 77 -10.55 -11.20 2.10
N GLU A 78 -9.98 -11.98 1.18
CA GLU A 78 -9.40 -13.30 1.47
C GLU A 78 -8.15 -13.18 2.35
N ALA A 79 -7.22 -12.30 1.96
CA ALA A 79 -6.01 -12.03 2.73
C ALA A 79 -6.30 -11.52 4.14
N ILE A 80 -7.31 -10.64 4.28
CA ILE A 80 -7.75 -10.15 5.60
C ILE A 80 -8.30 -11.29 6.46
N ASN A 81 -9.08 -12.21 5.88
CA ASN A 81 -9.63 -13.34 6.61
C ASN A 81 -8.55 -14.33 7.05
N GLU A 82 -7.55 -14.57 6.19
CA GLU A 82 -6.40 -15.41 6.52
C GLU A 82 -5.59 -14.83 7.69
N VAL A 83 -5.24 -13.55 7.63
CA VAL A 83 -4.46 -12.90 8.69
C VAL A 83 -5.25 -12.78 9.99
N ARG A 84 -6.58 -12.64 9.94
CA ARG A 84 -7.44 -12.59 11.13
C ARG A 84 -7.42 -13.89 11.94
N ASN A 85 -7.16 -15.03 11.30
CA ASN A 85 -7.12 -16.33 11.97
C ASN A 85 -5.77 -16.62 12.65
N GLN A 86 -4.80 -15.70 12.54
CA GLN A 86 -3.50 -15.84 13.18
C GLN A 86 -3.51 -15.35 14.64
N ILE A 87 -2.51 -15.81 15.41
CA ILE A 87 -2.35 -15.48 16.84
C ILE A 87 -2.07 -13.98 17.02
N ASP A 88 -1.27 -13.37 16.14
CA ASP A 88 -0.99 -11.93 16.15
C ASP A 88 -1.20 -11.31 14.76
N PRO A 89 -2.44 -10.87 14.45
CA PRO A 89 -2.75 -10.26 13.17
C PRO A 89 -1.98 -8.95 12.94
N TYR A 90 -1.68 -8.18 13.99
CA TYR A 90 -1.07 -6.86 13.84
C TYR A 90 0.37 -6.97 13.35
N THR A 91 1.17 -7.82 14.00
CA THR A 91 2.58 -7.98 13.59
C THR A 91 2.68 -8.65 12.23
N THR A 92 1.81 -9.60 11.89
CA THR A 92 1.75 -10.18 10.55
C THR A 92 1.48 -9.13 9.49
N VAL A 93 0.43 -8.31 9.64
CA VAL A 93 0.14 -7.24 8.67
C VAL A 93 1.31 -6.27 8.56
N ARG A 94 1.92 -5.88 9.69
CA ARG A 94 3.08 -4.97 9.69
C ARG A 94 4.26 -5.55 8.91
N ARG A 95 4.63 -6.79 9.18
CA ARG A 95 5.77 -7.46 8.49
C ARG A 95 5.50 -7.58 7.00
N LEU A 96 4.28 -7.96 6.60
CA LEU A 96 3.88 -8.03 5.21
C LEU A 96 3.99 -6.65 4.54
N TYR A 97 3.47 -5.61 5.20
CA TYR A 97 3.58 -4.23 4.71
C TYR A 97 5.03 -3.79 4.53
N ASP A 98 5.88 -3.97 5.54
CA ASP A 98 7.30 -3.55 5.49
C ASP A 98 8.04 -4.29 4.36
N ARG A 99 7.78 -5.58 4.19
CA ARG A 99 8.34 -6.41 3.11
C ARG A 99 7.90 -5.94 1.73
N THR A 100 6.59 -5.81 1.51
CA THR A 100 6.03 -5.34 0.23
C THR A 100 6.60 -3.96 -0.11
N ARG A 101 6.69 -3.06 0.88
CA ARG A 101 7.18 -1.72 0.63
C ARG A 101 8.67 -1.68 0.28
N ALA A 102 9.48 -2.52 0.93
CA ALA A 102 10.89 -2.67 0.58
C ALA A 102 11.07 -3.22 -0.85
N GLN A 103 10.21 -4.16 -1.26
CA GLN A 103 10.20 -4.71 -2.63
C GLN A 103 9.83 -3.65 -3.67
N ASP A 104 8.77 -2.87 -3.40
CA ASP A 104 8.31 -1.77 -4.28
C ASP A 104 9.46 -0.76 -4.49
N ILE A 105 10.09 -0.27 -3.41
CA ILE A 105 11.20 0.69 -3.50
C ILE A 105 12.41 0.11 -4.24
N ALA A 106 12.64 -1.19 -4.11
CA ALA A 106 13.74 -1.87 -4.78
C ALA A 106 13.47 -2.14 -6.27
N ASN A 107 12.23 -1.98 -6.75
CA ASN A 107 11.76 -2.50 -8.03
C ASN A 107 12.05 -3.99 -8.20
N ALA A 108 12.00 -4.75 -7.10
CA ALA A 108 12.30 -6.18 -7.12
C ALA A 108 11.12 -6.93 -7.78
N PRO A 109 11.38 -7.88 -8.70
CA PRO A 109 10.31 -8.69 -9.25
C PRO A 109 9.61 -9.46 -8.12
N ILE A 110 8.27 -9.50 -8.14
CA ILE A 110 7.48 -10.27 -7.19
C ILE A 110 7.88 -11.74 -7.33
N GLN A 111 8.58 -12.29 -6.34
CA GLN A 111 8.94 -13.71 -6.31
C GLN A 111 7.80 -14.48 -5.64
N PRO A 112 6.99 -15.24 -6.39
CA PRO A 112 5.78 -15.88 -5.86
C PRO A 112 6.06 -17.01 -4.85
N ASN A 113 7.32 -17.40 -4.65
CA ASN A 113 7.75 -18.51 -3.80
C ASN A 113 8.60 -18.08 -2.57
N GLN A 114 8.71 -16.79 -2.27
CA GLN A 114 9.41 -16.31 -1.07
C GLN A 114 8.51 -16.19 0.18
N THR A 115 7.22 -16.46 0.04
CA THR A 115 6.24 -16.54 1.15
C THR A 115 6.59 -17.68 2.12
N GLU A 116 7.34 -18.69 1.66
CA GLU A 116 7.69 -19.90 2.42
C GLU A 116 8.96 -19.78 3.27
N LYS A 117 9.85 -18.82 2.96
CA LYS A 117 11.12 -18.64 3.69
C LYS A 117 11.09 -17.37 4.53
N LEU A 118 10.26 -17.38 5.56
CA LEU A 118 10.61 -16.61 6.75
C LEU A 118 11.77 -17.38 7.42
N PRO A 119 12.91 -16.75 7.73
CA PRO A 119 13.94 -17.43 8.50
C PRO A 119 13.33 -17.90 9.82
N GLU A 120 13.54 -19.17 10.18
CA GLU A 120 12.94 -19.78 11.39
C GLU A 120 13.26 -18.98 12.66
N SER A 121 14.33 -18.19 12.67
CA SER A 121 14.69 -17.24 13.73
C SER A 121 13.69 -16.09 13.93
N GLU A 122 12.77 -15.85 12.99
CA GLU A 122 11.65 -14.89 13.13
C GLU A 122 10.33 -15.59 13.50
N LEU A 123 10.35 -16.92 13.66
CA LEU A 123 9.23 -17.77 14.07
C LEU A 123 9.33 -18.20 15.55
N ASP A 124 10.44 -17.90 16.23
CA ASP A 124 10.57 -18.15 17.66
C ASP A 124 9.79 -17.10 18.46
N PHE A 125 8.84 -17.60 19.25
CA PHE A 125 8.16 -16.90 20.34
C PHE A 125 9.10 -16.69 21.54
#